data_AF-A0AAV3XJE5-F1
#
_entry.id   AF-A0AAV3XJE5-F1
#
_cell.length_a   1.000
_cell.length_b   1.000
_cell.length_c   1.000
_cell.angle_alpha   90.00
_cell.angle_beta   90.00
_cell.angle_gamma   90.00
#
_symmetry.space_group_name_H-M   'P 1'
#
loop_
_entity.id
_entity.type
_entity.pdbx_description
1 polymer ?
#
loop_
_entity_poly.entity_id
_entity_poly.type
_entity_poly.pdbx_seq_one_letter_code
_entity_poly.pdbx_strand_id
1 'polypeptide(L)'
;MLHRKINVKKGEKITVSVIDYRGQKPSMVTRNPIDRFIGTRRNTLVNAAIFIVDIVGRYDENGNPLNTEAQQLSWLSTNTETKIDNRKREHLSYINKGTLEIVFSVICSLNLITVKLVINKCDLDQLLNNQCLPNPTNLKCEEYAKQIFIDIEKEIKTACDQNSIPNFSVEVISANKYQGKNKILKSILDEYESLTSNL
;
A
#
# COMPACT_ATOMS: atom_id res chain seq x y z
N MET A 1 2.33 14.20 -11.80
CA MET A 1 3.26 13.07 -11.92
C MET A 1 4.53 13.46 -11.19
N LEU A 2 4.98 12.69 -10.20
CA LEU A 2 6.10 13.06 -9.34
C LEU A 2 7.32 12.22 -9.71
N HIS A 3 8.30 12.78 -10.41
CA HIS A 3 9.56 12.08 -10.69
C HIS A 3 10.53 12.36 -9.54
N ARG A 4 11.02 11.31 -8.85
CA ARG A 4 12.04 11.42 -7.81
C ARG A 4 13.21 10.49 -8.10
N LYS A 5 14.39 11.06 -8.36
CA LYS A 5 15.64 10.30 -8.46
C LYS A 5 16.16 10.01 -7.05
N ILE A 6 16.49 8.75 -6.76
CA ILE A 6 17.02 8.32 -5.46
C ILE A 6 18.33 7.58 -5.70
N ASN A 7 19.44 8.05 -5.14
CA ASN A 7 20.71 7.32 -5.18
C ASN A 7 20.70 6.25 -4.08
N VAL A 8 20.90 4.99 -4.44
CA VAL A 8 20.77 3.86 -3.50
C VAL A 8 22.13 3.24 -3.13
N LYS A 9 23.16 3.40 -3.96
CA LYS A 9 24.53 2.92 -3.66
C LYS A 9 25.60 3.98 -3.93
N LYS A 10 26.71 3.86 -3.22
CA LYS A 10 27.92 4.68 -3.38
C LYS A 10 28.63 4.23 -4.67
N GLY A 11 28.28 4.81 -5.81
CA GLY A 11 28.95 4.58 -7.10
C GLY A 11 28.02 4.27 -8.28
N GLU A 12 26.83 3.71 -8.03
CA GLU A 12 25.84 3.42 -9.07
C GLU A 12 24.57 4.25 -8.88
N LYS A 13 24.20 5.00 -9.93
CA LYS A 13 22.99 5.83 -9.93
C LYS A 13 21.81 5.01 -10.44
N ILE A 14 21.09 4.36 -9.54
CA ILE A 14 19.78 3.78 -9.85
C ILE A 14 18.77 4.92 -10.00
N THR A 15 18.03 4.96 -11.11
CA THR A 15 16.93 5.92 -11.29
C THR A 15 15.61 5.21 -11.03
N VAL A 16 14.96 5.57 -9.92
CA VAL A 16 13.61 5.10 -9.59
C VAL A 16 12.59 6.10 -10.13
N SER A 17 11.54 5.60 -10.78
CA SER A 17 10.38 6.40 -11.18
C SER A 17 9.16 5.89 -10.43
N VAL A 18 8.40 6.79 -9.81
CA VAL A 18 7.21 6.44 -9.02
C VAL A 18 6.01 7.17 -9.59
N ILE A 19 4.91 6.44 -9.76
CA ILE A 19 3.61 7.01 -10.07
C ILE A 19 2.65 6.71 -8.92
N ASP A 20 1.97 7.75 -8.46
CA ASP A 20 0.98 7.68 -7.38
C ASP A 20 -0.41 7.87 -7.97
N TYR A 21 -1.32 6.97 -7.60
CA TYR A 21 -2.73 7.07 -7.89
C TYR A 21 -3.48 7.19 -6.57
N ARG A 22 -4.24 8.27 -6.43
CA ARG A 22 -5.25 8.37 -5.38
C ARG A 22 -6.36 7.41 -5.76
N GLY A 23 -6.25 6.14 -5.33
CA GLY A 23 -7.01 4.97 -5.78
C GLY A 23 -8.52 4.97 -5.51
N GLN A 24 -9.19 6.10 -5.71
CA GLN A 24 -10.63 6.24 -5.49
C GLN A 24 -11.46 5.76 -6.69
N LYS A 25 -10.87 5.53 -7.88
CA LYS A 25 -11.55 4.93 -9.04
C LYS A 25 -10.60 4.09 -9.89
N PRO A 26 -10.97 2.86 -10.31
CA PRO A 26 -10.14 2.01 -11.19
C PRO A 26 -9.74 2.73 -12.48
N SER A 27 -10.65 3.54 -13.03
CA SER A 27 -10.41 4.35 -14.23
C SER A 27 -9.25 5.34 -14.13
N MET A 28 -8.71 5.61 -12.93
CA MET A 28 -7.51 6.43 -12.76
C MET A 28 -6.23 5.67 -13.08
N VAL A 29 -6.27 4.33 -13.02
CA VAL A 29 -5.17 3.41 -13.32
C VAL A 29 -5.21 2.92 -14.77
N THR A 30 -6.21 3.33 -15.57
CA THR A 30 -6.38 2.88 -16.97
C THR A 30 -6.28 3.99 -18.03
N ARG A 31 -5.81 5.20 -17.68
CA ARG A 31 -5.79 6.36 -18.60
C ARG A 31 -4.50 6.47 -19.43
N ASN A 32 -4.58 7.03 -20.63
CA ASN A 32 -3.45 7.35 -21.53
C ASN A 32 -2.17 7.98 -20.91
N PRO A 33 -2.21 8.82 -19.86
CA PRO A 33 -1.00 9.31 -19.19
C PRO A 33 -0.12 8.19 -18.60
N ILE A 34 -0.70 7.00 -18.40
CA ILE A 34 -0.05 5.83 -17.83
C ILE A 34 0.82 5.15 -18.86
N ASP A 35 0.34 4.98 -20.09
CA ASP A 35 1.13 4.40 -21.19
C ASP A 35 2.41 5.20 -21.46
N ARG A 36 2.39 6.52 -21.19
CA ARG A 36 3.59 7.36 -21.28
C ARG A 36 4.62 7.10 -20.18
N PHE A 37 4.17 6.60 -19.03
CA PHE A 37 5.02 6.34 -17.87
C PHE A 37 5.45 4.87 -17.80
N ILE A 38 4.51 3.93 -17.88
CA ILE A 38 4.80 2.50 -17.82
C ILE A 38 5.10 1.92 -19.20
N GLY A 39 4.82 2.61 -20.31
CA GLY A 39 4.90 2.04 -21.65
C GLY A 39 3.55 1.49 -22.13
N THR A 40 3.46 1.18 -23.42
CA THR A 40 2.25 0.55 -23.98
C THR A 40 2.09 -0.88 -23.47
N ARG A 41 0.88 -1.47 -23.59
CA ARG A 41 0.59 -2.84 -23.11
C ARG A 41 1.61 -3.92 -23.52
N ARG A 42 2.32 -3.75 -24.65
CA ARG A 42 3.36 -4.70 -25.11
C ARG A 42 4.75 -4.42 -24.53
N ASN A 43 4.99 -3.18 -24.10
CA ASN A 43 6.27 -2.70 -23.57
C ASN A 43 6.09 -2.13 -22.16
N THR A 44 5.18 -2.69 -21.36
CA THR A 44 4.94 -2.24 -19.99
C THR A 44 6.19 -2.52 -19.14
N LEU A 45 6.70 -1.52 -18.44
CA LEU A 45 7.89 -1.54 -17.57
C LEU A 45 7.47 -1.15 -16.15
N VAL A 46 6.76 -2.05 -15.47
CA VAL A 46 6.46 -1.89 -14.05
C VAL A 46 7.25 -2.95 -13.30
N ASN A 47 8.12 -2.53 -12.38
CA ASN A 47 8.93 -3.46 -11.58
C ASN A 47 8.26 -3.84 -10.27
N ALA A 48 7.48 -2.91 -9.71
CA ALA A 48 6.83 -3.07 -8.42
C ALA A 48 5.47 -2.38 -8.40
N ALA A 49 4.52 -2.96 -7.68
CA ALA A 49 3.25 -2.31 -7.34
C ALA A 49 3.09 -2.24 -5.82
N ILE A 50 2.56 -1.11 -5.33
CA ILE A 50 2.36 -0.88 -3.90
C ILE A 50 0.91 -0.49 -3.68
N PHE A 51 0.17 -1.30 -2.93
CA PHE A 51 -1.17 -0.99 -2.44
C PHE A 51 -1.03 -0.43 -1.04
N ILE A 52 -1.64 0.74 -0.78
CA ILE A 52 -1.55 1.41 0.52
C ILE A 52 -2.95 1.45 1.13
N VAL A 53 -3.07 0.90 2.34
CA VAL A 53 -4.25 1.03 3.18
C VAL A 53 -3.88 1.73 4.49
N ASP A 54 -4.86 2.26 5.18
CA ASP A 54 -4.69 2.89 6.49
C ASP A 54 -5.92 2.66 7.37
N ILE A 55 -5.70 2.65 8.68
CA ILE A 55 -6.76 2.39 9.68
C ILE A 55 -7.60 3.64 9.94
N VAL A 56 -7.05 4.82 9.67
CA VAL A 56 -7.71 6.10 9.89
C VAL A 56 -7.69 6.94 8.62
N GLY A 57 -8.86 7.47 8.22
CA GLY A 57 -9.00 8.36 7.08
C GLY A 57 -8.37 9.74 7.26
N ARG A 58 -8.57 10.61 6.26
CA ARG A 58 -8.16 12.03 6.32
C ARG A 58 -9.33 12.98 6.58
N TYR A 59 -10.54 12.45 6.66
CA TYR A 59 -11.76 13.21 6.90
C TYR A 59 -12.60 12.46 7.93
N ASP A 60 -13.37 13.18 8.73
CA ASP A 60 -14.39 12.60 9.60
C ASP A 60 -15.68 12.24 8.81
N GLU A 61 -16.69 11.72 9.52
CA GLU A 61 -18.00 11.37 8.98
C GLU A 61 -18.78 12.55 8.36
N ASN A 62 -18.43 13.78 8.72
CA ASN A 62 -19.04 15.01 8.22
C ASN A 62 -18.23 15.64 7.07
N GLY A 63 -17.11 15.01 6.66
CA GLY A 63 -16.21 15.53 5.63
C GLY A 63 -15.23 16.59 6.12
N ASN A 64 -15.10 16.80 7.44
CA ASN A 64 -14.11 17.72 7.98
C ASN A 64 -12.71 17.10 7.92
N PRO A 65 -11.68 17.85 7.48
CA PRO A 65 -10.33 17.32 7.36
C PRO A 65 -9.69 17.06 8.74
N LEU A 66 -9.12 15.86 8.90
CA LEU A 66 -8.28 15.43 10.02
C LEU A 66 -6.81 15.60 9.61
N ASN A 67 -6.29 16.82 9.77
CA ASN A 67 -4.99 17.24 9.23
C ASN A 67 -3.80 16.74 10.04
N THR A 68 -3.99 16.42 11.32
CA THR A 68 -2.91 15.94 12.20
C THR A 68 -3.18 14.52 12.69
N GLU A 69 -2.11 13.82 13.07
CA GLU A 69 -2.18 12.50 13.70
C GLU A 69 -2.98 12.57 15.01
N ALA A 70 -2.74 13.58 15.85
CA ALA A 70 -3.51 13.80 17.07
C ALA A 70 -5.02 13.96 16.80
N GLN A 71 -5.41 14.68 15.74
CA GLN A 71 -6.81 14.79 15.33
C GLN A 71 -7.38 13.45 14.87
N GLN A 72 -6.61 12.68 14.10
CA GLN A 72 -7.00 11.35 13.62
C GLN A 72 -7.17 10.35 14.77
N LEU A 73 -6.24 10.34 15.73
CA LEU A 73 -6.29 9.48 16.92
C LEU A 73 -7.43 9.89 17.87
N SER A 74 -7.60 11.20 18.10
CA SER A 74 -8.72 11.73 18.91
C SER A 74 -10.06 11.41 18.27
N TRP A 75 -10.19 11.57 16.95
CA TRP A 75 -11.37 11.16 16.22
C TRP A 75 -11.62 9.65 16.36
N LEU A 76 -10.58 8.83 16.27
CA LEU A 76 -10.73 7.38 16.40
C LEU A 76 -11.11 6.93 17.81
N SER A 77 -10.84 7.72 18.85
CA SER A 77 -11.07 7.35 20.27
C SER A 77 -12.54 7.12 20.66
N THR A 78 -13.49 7.42 19.78
CA THR A 78 -14.93 7.22 19.99
C THR A 78 -15.53 6.41 18.85
N ASN A 79 -16.40 5.44 19.15
CA ASN A 79 -16.99 4.53 18.15
C ASN A 79 -15.92 3.87 17.27
N THR A 80 -14.79 3.50 17.87
CA THR A 80 -13.58 3.03 17.20
C THR A 80 -13.85 1.88 16.23
N GLU A 81 -14.56 0.85 16.71
CA GLU A 81 -14.92 -0.33 15.92
C GLU A 81 -15.62 0.04 14.63
N THR A 82 -16.71 0.80 14.75
CA THR A 82 -17.51 1.24 13.62
C THR A 82 -16.68 2.08 12.64
N LYS A 83 -15.79 2.96 13.13
CA LYS A 83 -14.92 3.79 12.28
C LYS A 83 -13.90 2.94 11.52
N ILE A 84 -13.30 1.94 12.17
CA ILE A 84 -12.36 1.01 11.54
C ILE A 84 -13.08 0.15 10.50
N ASP A 85 -14.25 -0.40 10.83
CA ASP A 85 -15.05 -1.20 9.91
C ASP A 85 -15.48 -0.38 8.69
N ASN A 86 -15.89 0.88 8.90
CA ASN A 86 -16.18 1.81 7.79
C ASN A 86 -14.94 2.02 6.91
N ARG A 87 -13.78 2.26 7.51
CA ARG A 87 -12.54 2.47 6.77
C ARG A 87 -12.10 1.22 6.01
N LYS A 88 -12.25 0.04 6.62
CA LYS A 88 -12.02 -1.26 5.98
C LYS A 88 -12.94 -1.44 4.76
N ARG A 89 -14.24 -1.18 4.92
CA ARG A 89 -15.22 -1.26 3.82
C ARG A 89 -14.91 -0.28 2.70
N GLU A 90 -14.48 0.94 3.04
CA GLU A 90 -14.02 1.92 2.05
C GLU A 90 -12.83 1.39 1.24
N HIS A 91 -11.79 0.87 1.88
CA HIS A 91 -10.65 0.28 1.17
C HIS A 91 -11.07 -0.91 0.30
N LEU A 92 -11.92 -1.81 0.79
CA LEU A 92 -12.46 -2.94 0.01
C LEU A 92 -13.30 -2.50 -1.19
N SER A 93 -13.94 -1.33 -1.13
CA SER A 93 -14.68 -0.80 -2.29
C SER A 93 -13.76 -0.47 -3.47
N TYR A 94 -12.48 -0.23 -3.20
CA TYR A 94 -11.45 0.08 -4.20
C TYR A 94 -10.44 -1.06 -4.42
N ILE A 95 -10.28 -1.96 -3.46
CA ILE A 95 -9.36 -3.10 -3.51
C ILE A 95 -10.18 -4.38 -3.37
N ASN A 96 -10.93 -4.66 -4.43
CA ASN A 96 -11.67 -5.91 -4.61
C ASN A 96 -11.24 -6.58 -5.92
N LYS A 97 -11.60 -7.85 -6.07
CA LYS A 97 -11.40 -8.65 -7.28
C LYS A 97 -11.55 -7.88 -8.59
N GLY A 98 -12.71 -7.27 -8.84
CA GLY A 98 -12.97 -6.58 -10.12
C GLY A 98 -12.04 -5.39 -10.37
N THR A 99 -11.73 -4.62 -9.32
CA THR A 99 -10.76 -3.52 -9.45
C THR A 99 -9.34 -4.04 -9.66
N LEU A 100 -8.95 -5.10 -8.95
CA LEU A 100 -7.64 -5.72 -9.10
C LEU A 100 -7.44 -6.30 -10.50
N GLU A 101 -8.45 -6.98 -11.06
CA GLU A 101 -8.43 -7.45 -12.45
C GLU A 101 -8.13 -6.30 -13.43
N ILE A 102 -8.79 -5.14 -13.26
CA ILE A 102 -8.53 -3.96 -14.07
C ILE A 102 -7.10 -3.44 -13.87
N VAL A 103 -6.65 -3.29 -12.63
CA VAL A 103 -5.31 -2.78 -12.31
C VAL A 103 -4.24 -3.68 -12.90
N PHE A 104 -4.30 -4.99 -12.64
CA PHE A 104 -3.34 -5.96 -13.16
C PHE A 104 -3.38 -6.06 -14.69
N SER A 105 -4.54 -5.90 -15.34
CA SER A 105 -4.60 -5.85 -16.81
C SER A 105 -3.77 -4.71 -17.43
N VAL A 106 -3.50 -3.65 -16.66
CA VAL A 106 -2.70 -2.50 -17.09
C VAL A 106 -1.23 -2.65 -16.66
N ILE A 107 -0.98 -3.00 -15.40
CA ILE A 107 0.37 -2.96 -14.83
C ILE A 107 1.14 -4.28 -14.99
N CYS A 108 0.46 -5.39 -15.33
CA CYS A 108 1.10 -6.71 -15.33
C CYS A 108 2.25 -6.73 -16.36
N SER A 109 3.42 -6.80 -15.76
CA SER A 109 4.76 -6.83 -16.32
C SER A 109 5.33 -8.22 -16.54
N LEU A 110 6.11 -8.46 -17.60
CA LEU A 110 7.21 -9.44 -17.50
C LEU A 110 8.26 -8.99 -16.47
N ASN A 111 8.30 -7.68 -16.18
CA ASN A 111 9.19 -7.07 -15.20
C ASN A 111 8.56 -6.92 -13.80
N LEU A 112 7.25 -7.18 -13.65
CA LEU A 112 6.56 -6.98 -12.38
C LEU A 112 6.86 -8.15 -11.45
N ILE A 113 7.87 -7.95 -10.61
CA ILE A 113 8.42 -9.01 -9.76
C ILE A 113 7.84 -8.97 -8.35
N THR A 114 7.38 -7.80 -7.91
CA THR A 114 7.01 -7.57 -6.52
C THR A 114 5.73 -6.74 -6.39
N VAL A 115 4.84 -7.21 -5.54
CA VAL A 115 3.64 -6.50 -5.11
C VAL A 115 3.65 -6.42 -3.60
N LYS A 116 3.45 -5.22 -3.05
CA LYS A 116 3.43 -5.02 -1.60
C LYS A 116 2.11 -4.40 -1.15
N LEU A 117 1.51 -4.96 -0.11
CA LEU A 117 0.47 -4.29 0.67
C LEU A 117 1.14 -3.55 1.83
N VAL A 118 0.94 -2.25 1.90
CA VAL A 118 1.46 -1.38 2.94
C VAL A 118 0.32 -0.91 3.81
N ILE A 119 0.30 -1.36 5.07
CA ILE A 119 -0.66 -0.92 6.08
C ILE A 119 -0.02 0.25 6.83
N ASN A 120 -0.45 1.46 6.51
CA ASN A 120 0.09 2.70 7.05
C ASN A 120 -0.70 3.17 8.28
N LYS A 121 -0.07 4.09 9.03
CA LYS A 121 -0.57 4.68 10.28
C LYS A 121 -0.65 3.66 11.41
N CYS A 122 0.36 2.80 11.51
CA CYS A 122 0.46 1.79 12.57
C CYS A 122 1.01 2.31 13.90
N ASP A 123 1.04 3.64 14.09
CA ASP A 123 1.23 4.31 15.38
C ASP A 123 0.09 4.05 16.40
N LEU A 124 -0.82 3.13 16.06
CA LEU A 124 -1.89 2.57 16.87
C LEU A 124 -1.40 1.89 18.17
N ASP A 125 -0.10 1.67 18.36
CA ASP A 125 0.45 1.25 19.66
C ASP A 125 -0.07 2.15 20.79
N GLN A 126 -0.13 3.46 20.56
CA GLN A 126 -0.68 4.40 21.55
C GLN A 126 -2.17 4.17 21.81
N LEU A 127 -2.95 3.82 20.80
CA LEU A 127 -4.38 3.58 20.92
C LEU A 127 -4.70 2.20 21.53
N LEU A 128 -3.89 1.19 21.25
CA LEU A 128 -3.97 -0.12 21.91
C LEU A 128 -3.61 0.00 23.39
N ASN A 129 -2.52 0.71 23.69
CA ASN A 129 -2.07 0.93 25.08
C ASN A 129 -3.05 1.78 25.89
N ASN A 130 -3.75 2.72 25.25
CA ASN A 130 -4.78 3.54 25.90
C ASN A 130 -6.18 2.87 25.92
N GLN A 131 -6.30 1.59 25.53
CA GLN A 131 -7.56 0.85 25.43
C GLN A 131 -8.63 1.51 24.55
N CYS A 132 -8.21 2.38 23.63
CA CYS A 132 -9.10 3.01 22.66
C CYS A 132 -9.43 2.08 21.48
N LEU A 133 -8.65 1.01 21.28
CA LEU A 133 -8.87 -0.02 20.28
C LEU A 133 -9.25 -1.36 20.93
N PRO A 134 -10.26 -2.07 20.40
CA PRO A 134 -10.57 -3.41 20.87
C PRO A 134 -9.47 -4.39 20.45
N ASN A 135 -8.72 -4.91 21.42
CA ASN A 135 -7.71 -5.93 21.20
C ASN A 135 -8.03 -7.17 22.06
N PRO A 136 -9.09 -7.92 21.71
CA PRO A 136 -9.58 -9.02 22.54
C PRO A 136 -8.56 -10.17 22.70
N THR A 137 -7.54 -10.21 21.83
CA THR A 137 -6.51 -11.26 21.77
C THR A 137 -5.13 -10.81 22.24
N ASN A 138 -4.99 -9.58 22.78
CA ASN A 138 -3.70 -9.01 23.19
C ASN A 138 -2.62 -9.10 22.10
N LEU A 139 -3.01 -8.93 20.84
CA LEU A 139 -2.11 -8.95 19.71
C LEU A 139 -1.17 -7.74 19.75
N LYS A 140 0.02 -7.90 19.18
CA LYS A 140 0.88 -6.75 18.89
C LYS A 140 0.19 -5.89 17.83
N CYS A 141 0.50 -4.59 17.82
CA CYS A 141 -0.09 -3.63 16.90
C CYS A 141 0.04 -4.04 15.42
N GLU A 142 1.20 -4.55 15.02
CA GLU A 142 1.41 -5.03 13.65
C GLU A 142 0.49 -6.22 13.29
N GLU A 143 0.31 -7.16 14.21
CA GLU A 143 -0.55 -8.33 14.04
C GLU A 143 -2.02 -7.92 13.99
N TYR A 144 -2.41 -7.00 14.87
CA TYR A 144 -3.75 -6.43 14.88
C TYR A 144 -4.08 -5.69 13.59
N ALA A 145 -3.15 -4.86 13.10
CA ALA A 145 -3.31 -4.12 11.86
C ALA A 145 -3.44 -5.06 10.64
N LYS A 146 -2.65 -6.15 10.59
CA LYS A 146 -2.79 -7.20 9.57
C LYS A 146 -4.15 -7.89 9.67
N GLN A 147 -4.61 -8.20 10.88
CA GLN A 147 -5.90 -8.86 11.09
C GLN A 147 -7.07 -8.01 10.57
N ILE A 148 -7.03 -6.68 10.74
CA ILE A 148 -8.05 -5.76 10.20
C ILE A 148 -8.15 -5.89 8.67
N PHE A 149 -7.02 -5.97 7.98
CA PHE A 149 -6.95 -5.96 6.51
C PHE A 149 -6.71 -7.32 5.87
N ILE A 150 -6.92 -8.42 6.61
CA ILE A 150 -6.66 -9.78 6.11
C ILE A 150 -7.44 -10.11 4.83
N ASP A 151 -8.63 -9.56 4.66
CA ASP A 151 -9.44 -9.78 3.46
C ASP A 151 -8.83 -9.06 2.24
N ILE A 152 -8.31 -7.84 2.43
CA ILE A 152 -7.60 -7.10 1.38
C ILE A 152 -6.30 -7.81 1.00
N GLU A 153 -5.58 -8.31 2.00
CA GLU A 153 -4.37 -9.13 1.78
C GLU A 153 -4.69 -10.34 0.90
N LYS A 154 -5.75 -11.09 1.21
CA LYS A 154 -6.19 -12.26 0.43
C LYS A 154 -6.56 -11.90 -1.00
N GLU A 155 -7.29 -10.80 -1.21
CA GLU A 155 -7.69 -10.33 -2.53
C GLU A 155 -6.46 -9.99 -3.40
N ILE A 156 -5.51 -9.22 -2.86
CA ILE A 156 -4.27 -8.87 -3.57
C ILE A 156 -3.43 -10.12 -3.83
N LYS A 157 -3.27 -10.99 -2.83
CA LYS A 157 -2.52 -12.24 -3.00
C LYS A 157 -3.11 -13.12 -4.10
N THR A 158 -4.44 -13.26 -4.12
CA THR A 158 -5.14 -14.03 -5.16
C THR A 158 -4.87 -13.44 -6.54
N ALA A 159 -4.90 -12.11 -6.68
CA ALA A 159 -4.57 -11.44 -7.93
C ALA A 159 -3.10 -11.64 -8.34
N CYS A 160 -2.16 -11.59 -7.39
CA CYS A 160 -0.74 -11.91 -7.63
C CYS A 160 -0.57 -13.34 -8.15
N ASP A 161 -1.19 -14.32 -7.49
CA ASP A 161 -1.11 -15.73 -7.85
C ASP A 161 -1.68 -15.97 -9.27
N GLN A 162 -2.82 -15.34 -9.61
CA GLN A 162 -3.43 -15.41 -10.95
C GLN A 162 -2.56 -14.79 -12.05
N ASN A 163 -1.74 -13.81 -11.72
CA ASN A 163 -0.84 -13.13 -12.67
C ASN A 163 0.60 -13.63 -12.57
N SER A 164 0.85 -14.74 -11.85
CA SER A 164 2.18 -15.34 -11.66
C SER A 164 3.23 -14.35 -11.12
N ILE A 165 2.82 -13.44 -10.23
CA ILE A 165 3.72 -12.49 -9.60
C ILE A 165 4.56 -13.22 -8.53
N PRO A 166 5.90 -13.20 -8.62
CA PRO A 166 6.75 -14.01 -7.74
C PRO A 166 6.65 -13.62 -6.27
N ASN A 167 6.69 -12.32 -5.97
CA ASN A 167 6.84 -11.83 -4.60
C ASN A 167 5.62 -11.01 -4.20
N PHE A 168 4.90 -11.48 -3.18
CA PHE A 168 3.90 -10.71 -2.46
C PHE A 168 4.27 -10.60 -0.98
N SER A 169 4.22 -9.39 -0.42
CA SER A 169 4.50 -9.17 1.00
C SER A 169 3.62 -8.10 1.62
N VAL A 170 3.34 -8.23 2.92
CA VAL A 170 2.63 -7.22 3.70
C VAL A 170 3.57 -6.53 4.66
N GLU A 171 3.65 -5.21 4.57
CA GLU A 171 4.48 -4.35 5.41
C GLU A 171 3.61 -3.41 6.22
N VAL A 172 3.90 -3.29 7.51
CA VAL A 172 3.18 -2.41 8.42
C VAL A 172 4.11 -1.25 8.78
N ILE A 173 3.65 -0.01 8.57
CA ILE A 173 4.50 1.18 8.72
C ILE A 173 3.79 2.33 9.44
N SER A 174 4.59 3.26 9.95
CA SER A 174 4.14 4.62 10.29
C SER A 174 4.93 5.63 9.45
N ALA A 175 4.29 6.16 8.41
CA ALA A 175 4.96 7.05 7.46
C ALA A 175 5.52 8.33 8.12
N ASN A 176 4.94 8.83 9.22
CA ASN A 176 5.41 10.06 9.87
C ASN A 176 6.71 9.85 10.65
N LYS A 177 6.93 8.65 11.20
CA LYS A 177 8.13 8.32 11.99
C LYS A 177 9.33 7.88 11.14
N TYR A 178 9.23 7.97 9.81
CA TYR A 178 10.18 7.37 8.84
C TYR A 178 10.44 5.86 9.03
N GLN A 179 9.67 5.21 9.88
CA GLN A 179 9.77 3.78 10.14
C GLN A 179 9.22 3.02 8.93
N GLY A 180 10.02 2.10 8.40
CA GLY A 180 9.60 1.20 7.32
C GLY A 180 9.73 1.73 5.88
N LYS A 181 9.83 3.05 5.63
CA LYS A 181 9.95 3.60 4.25
C LYS A 181 11.22 3.13 3.53
N ASN A 182 12.37 3.25 4.20
CA ASN A 182 13.65 2.81 3.63
C ASN A 182 13.69 1.28 3.50
N LYS A 183 12.99 0.55 4.38
CA LYS A 183 12.85 -0.90 4.31
C LYS A 183 12.09 -1.32 3.05
N ILE A 184 10.97 -0.66 2.74
CA ILE A 184 10.17 -0.97 1.53
C ILE A 184 11.02 -0.74 0.27
N LEU A 185 11.65 0.44 0.15
CA LEU A 185 12.46 0.74 -1.03
C LEU A 185 13.65 -0.23 -1.16
N LYS A 186 14.36 -0.47 -0.06
CA LYS A 186 15.50 -1.40 -0.04
C LYS A 186 15.07 -2.82 -0.45
N SER A 187 13.97 -3.33 0.12
CA SER A 187 13.44 -4.65 -0.21
C SER A 187 13.10 -4.79 -1.69
N ILE A 188 12.48 -3.77 -2.30
CA ILE A 188 12.17 -3.79 -3.74
C ILE A 188 13.45 -3.84 -4.58
N LEU A 189 14.48 -3.08 -4.18
CA LEU A 189 15.75 -3.02 -4.90
C LEU A 189 16.56 -4.30 -4.73
N ASP A 190 16.61 -4.87 -3.53
CA ASP A 190 17.29 -6.15 -3.25
C ASP A 190 16.64 -7.28 -4.07
N GLU A 191 15.30 -7.32 -4.16
CA GLU A 191 14.56 -8.27 -5.00
C GLU A 191 14.89 -8.10 -6.49
N TYR A 192 14.99 -6.85 -6.97
CA TYR A 192 15.35 -6.57 -8.35
C TYR A 192 16.81 -6.97 -8.69
N GLU A 193 17.76 -6.64 -7.81
CA GLU A 193 19.18 -7.00 -7.98
C GLU A 193 19.39 -8.52 -8.00
N SER A 194 18.66 -9.25 -7.16
CA SER A 194 18.74 -10.71 -7.11
C SER A 194 18.34 -11.37 -8.43
N LEU A 195 17.40 -10.78 -9.16
CA LEU A 195 16.93 -11.32 -10.44
C LEU A 195 17.87 -10.95 -11.60
N THR A 196 18.43 -9.74 -11.59
CA THR A 196 19.38 -9.30 -12.61
C THR A 196 20.76 -9.94 -12.47
N SER A 197 21.12 -10.43 -11.27
CA SER A 197 22.40 -11.11 -11.03
C SER A 197 22.38 -12.58 -11.44
N ASN A 198 21.19 -13.14 -11.74
CA ASN A 198 20.99 -14.53 -12.16
C ASN A 198 20.71 -14.67 -13.67
N LEU A 199 20.82 -13.57 -14.43
CA LEU A 199 20.72 -13.48 -15.90
C LEU A 199 22.09 -13.17 -16.48
#